data_AF-A0A2A2EZM3-F1
#
_entry.id   AF-A0A2A2EZM3-F1
#
_cell.length_a   1.000
_cell.length_b   1.000
_cell.length_c   1.000
_cell.angle_alpha   90.00
_cell.angle_beta   90.00
_cell.angle_gamma   90.00
#
_symmetry.space_group_name_H-M   'P 1'
#
loop_
_entity.id
_entity.type
_entity.pdbx_description
1 polymer ?
#
loop_
_entity_poly.entity_id
_entity_poly.type
_entity_poly.pdbx_seq_one_letter_code
_entity_poly.pdbx_strand_id
1 'polypeptide(L)' 'MRRTAMSRSSIYLAMKRGQFPRPVSLTGSRAVAWRESDIQRWIDERAGGNAT' A
#
# COMPACT_ATOMS: atom_id res chain seq x y z
N MET A 1 5.30 -6.55 -4.35
CA MET A 1 4.08 -6.60 -3.53
C MET A 1 2.99 -7.23 -4.37
N ARG A 2 2.87 -8.57 -4.37
CA ARG A 2 2.10 -9.30 -5.38
C ARG A 2 0.60 -9.01 -5.34
N ARG A 3 0.07 -8.66 -4.16
CA ARG A 3 -1.35 -8.36 -3.92
C ARG A 3 -1.85 -7.08 -4.59
N THR A 4 -0.98 -6.12 -4.88
CA THR A 4 -1.40 -4.82 -5.41
C THR A 4 -1.32 -4.74 -6.93
N ALA A 5 -0.81 -5.78 -7.62
CA ALA A 5 -0.58 -5.82 -9.07
C ALA A 5 0.17 -4.60 -9.64
N MET A 6 0.91 -3.86 -8.80
CA MET A 6 1.65 -2.66 -9.19
C MET A 6 3.15 -2.92 -9.25
N SER A 7 3.83 -2.27 -10.21
CA SER A 7 5.28 -2.20 -10.23
C SER A 7 5.80 -1.46 -8.97
N ARG A 8 7.06 -1.71 -8.59
CA ARG A 8 7.70 -1.00 -7.47
C ARG A 8 7.67 0.52 -7.68
N SER A 9 7.99 0.97 -8.89
CA SER A 9 8.01 2.40 -9.27
C SER A 9 6.64 3.05 -9.08
N SER A 10 5.57 2.36 -9.49
CA SER A 10 4.20 2.85 -9.33
C SER A 10 3.80 2.93 -7.85
N ILE A 11 4.24 1.97 -7.02
CA ILE A 11 4.00 2.01 -5.57
C ILE A 11 4.68 3.23 -4.94
N TYR A 12 5.96 3.48 -5.26
CA TYR A 12 6.68 4.65 -4.75
C TYR A 12 6.07 5.98 -5.23
N LEU A 13 5.63 6.06 -6.49
CA LEU A 13 4.93 7.24 -7.01
C LEU A 13 3.59 7.46 -6.29
N ALA A 14 2.81 6.41 -6.07
CA ALA A 14 1.56 6.48 -5.35
C ALA A 14 1.77 6.87 -3.88
N MET A 15 2.83 6.39 -3.22
CA MET A 15 3.22 6.85 -1.88
C MET A 15 3.58 8.33 -1.87
N LYS A 16 4.35 8.83 -2.86
CA LYS A 16 4.67 10.26 -2.99
C LYS A 16 3.41 11.12 -3.18
N ARG A 17 2.40 10.58 -3.86
CA ARG A 17 1.10 11.23 -4.08
C ARG A 17 0.11 11.08 -2.91
N GLY A 18 0.47 10.37 -1.85
CA GLY A 18 -0.44 10.08 -0.72
C GLY A 18 -1.57 9.10 -1.06
N GLN A 19 -1.46 8.35 -2.17
CA GLN A 19 -2.48 7.44 -2.69
C GLN A 19 -2.20 5.97 -2.37
N PHE A 20 -1.19 5.69 -1.54
CA PHE A 20 -0.79 4.36 -1.14
C PHE A 20 -0.38 4.35 0.33
N PRO A 21 -0.66 3.29 1.10
CA PRO A 21 -0.33 3.21 2.52
C PRO A 21 1.16 3.44 2.79
N ARG A 22 1.44 4.23 3.84
CA ARG A 22 2.82 4.44 4.29
C ARG A 22 3.34 3.17 4.97
N PRO A 23 4.58 2.76 4.71
CA PRO A 23 5.15 1.61 5.38
C PRO A 23 5.55 1.94 6.82
N VAL A 24 5.64 0.90 7.64
CA VAL A 24 6.24 0.92 8.98
C VAL A 24 7.68 0.42 8.93
N SER A 25 8.58 1.06 9.66
CA SER A 25 9.96 0.59 9.82
C SER A 25 9.97 -0.61 10.77
N LEU A 26 10.64 -1.70 10.37
CA LEU A 26 10.80 -2.90 11.20
C LEU A 26 12.12 -2.88 11.98
N THR A 27 13.21 -2.52 11.29
CA THR A 27 14.55 -2.41 11.89
C THR A 27 15.30 -1.27 11.18
N GLY A 28 15.08 -0.04 11.63
CA GLY A 28 15.73 1.15 11.08
C GLY A 28 15.34 1.46 9.63
N SER A 29 16.23 2.14 8.91
CA SER A 29 15.93 2.76 7.62
C SER A 29 15.87 1.82 6.40
N ARG A 30 16.31 0.56 6.53
CA ARG A 30 16.45 -0.37 5.40
C ARG A 30 15.32 -1.40 5.30
N ALA A 31 14.70 -1.76 6.43
CA ALA A 31 13.64 -2.75 6.47
C ALA A 31 12.31 -2.07 6.76
N VAL A 32 11.40 -2.16 5.79
CA VAL A 32 10.05 -1.61 5.91
C VAL A 32 9.01 -2.66 5.55
N ALA A 33 7.86 -2.60 6.20
CA ALA A 33 6.72 -3.46 5.93
C ALA A 33 5.43 -2.64 5.89
N TRP A 34 4.35 -3.25 5.45
CA TRP A 34 3.02 -2.67 5.50
C TRP A 34 2.13 -3.53 6.38
N ARG A 35 1.23 -2.89 7.12
CA ARG A 35 0.16 -3.62 7.79
C ARG A 35 -0.72 -4.23 6.72
N GLU A 36 -1.05 -5.51 6.90
CA GLU A 36 -1.93 -6.21 6.00
C GLU A 36 -3.29 -5.51 5.85
N SER A 37 -3.85 -5.03 6.96
CA SER A 37 -5.13 -4.29 7.00
C SER A 37 -5.11 -3.03 6.14
N ASP A 38 -4.00 -2.27 6.15
CA ASP A 38 -3.91 -1.03 5.37
C ASP A 38 -3.87 -1.30 3.87
N ILE A 39 -3.21 -2.40 3.48
CA ILE A 39 -3.15 -2.84 2.08
C ILE A 39 -4.49 -3.41 1.63
N GLN A 40 -5.15 -4.20 2.48
CA GLN A 40 -6.48 -4.72 2.18
C GLN A 40 -7.48 -3.59 1.97
N ARG A 41 -7.56 -2.63 2.92
CA ARG A 41 -8.43 -1.46 2.79
C ARG A 41 -8.16 -0.66 1.51
N TRP A 42 -6.89 -0.46 1.16
CA TRP A 42 -6.51 0.23 -0.08
C TRP A 42 -6.93 -0.53 -1.35
N ILE A 43 -6.93 -1.87 -1.33
CA ILE A 43 -7.45 -2.69 -2.44
C ILE A 43 -8.97 -2.51 -2.53
N ASP A 44 -9.67 -2.60 -1.40
CA ASP A 44 -11.14 -2.53 -1.33
C ASP A 44 -11.67 -1.16 -1.83
N GLU A 45 -11.01 -0.07 -1.43
CA GLU A 45 -11.31 1.30 -1.91
C GLU A 45 -11.23 1.43 -3.43
N ARG A 46 -10.36 0.65 -4.09
CA ARG A 46 -10.12 0.70 -5.56
C ARG A 46 -10.90 -0.33 -6.34
N ALA A 47 -11.27 -1.44 -5.71
CA ALA A 47 -12.10 -2.48 -6.30
C ALA A 47 -13.56 -2.04 -6.48
N GLY A 48 -13.93 -0.84 -6.00
CA GLY A 48 -15.30 -0.32 -6.10
C GLY A 48 -16.21 -0.79 -4.97
N GLY A 49 -15.66 -1.05 -3.78
CA GLY A 49 -16.41 -1.41 -2.58
C GLY A 49 -17.22 -0.24 -2.01
N ASN A 50 -18.26 0.20 -2.72
CA ASN A 50 -19.52 0.48 -2.07
C ASN A 50 -20.05 -0.86 -1.53
N ALA A 51 -19.60 -1.26 -0.35
CA ALA A 51 -20.42 -2.12 0.49
C ALA A 51 -21.30 -1.17 1.31
N THR A 52 -22.58 -1.18 0.96
CA THR A 52 -23.71 -0.59 1.68
C THR A 52 -23.59 -0.67 3.20
#